data_AF-A0A8C1DM35-F1
#
_entry.id   AF-A0A8C1DM35-F1
#
_cell.length_a   1.000
_cell.length_b   1.000
_cell.length_c   1.000
_cell.angle_alpha   90.00
_cell.angle_beta   90.00
_cell.angle_gamma   90.00
#
_symmetry.space_group_name_H-M   'P 1'
#
loop_
_entity.id
_entity.type
_entity.pdbx_description
1 polymer ?
#
loop_
_entity_poly.entity_id
_entity_poly.type
_entity_poly.pdbx_seq_one_letter_code
_entity_poly.pdbx_strand_id
1 'polypeptide(L)'
;MTQTLQKKLEYTEISSDLRAVIQELAACGFLQTESELHDIQEVLDLLPAPELRNLAKTFHLGRGGNGTQKQQLVEGLLQLGKQRSLFVCQNNTAAVILKRAKQAAGSCVRLCRRSRAVFSRVLLLFSLTDTLEEEEMAAGGQGQLYTILLVNSGRLAFPEYTVNRSTRLFEDRDDLIRYETAMRALQEVIAAMQTGSWEDAHVLYATAKATWQEMKDSCDLSHQEQLPVFLRCFTVGWTYTRILSRGVEILQRLRRYEVGDIILYRGAGGTDLLSISSNILKNMSHKLSLHQRACRMKESASLKKYRLLLRDLPTVHVQDVTHVTIRGQLFPHEGGMGKSVFLRAANEDGGSTEGRGTMVMCSVEELALEHYRTLGFDQGIHGEGSTFSTLFGLLMWDIIFIDGVPDVFRNPYQTCPLDLHTDCFYGNRRETIEARAEMLREASAETLQELLADVWNAQEGRVCVLINWERFSSLQQAQSLVACLGGHFLSGVVLRMAKDYRHCRGGLPDLVVWSTSNKKYKLVEVKGPNDRLSQKQQIWLDELHKLGADVEVCHVTAIGGRGARRE
;
A
#
# COMPACT_ATOMS: atom_id res chain seq x y z
N MET A 1 11.08 13.36 19.11
CA MET A 1 10.84 12.42 20.24
C MET A 1 11.83 12.77 21.34
N THR A 2 11.33 13.17 22.51
CA THR A 2 12.16 13.48 23.69
C THR A 2 12.06 12.30 24.65
N GLN A 3 13.15 11.90 25.30
CA GLN A 3 13.19 10.74 26.19
C GLN A 3 13.94 11.07 27.49
N THR A 4 13.50 10.48 28.60
CA THR A 4 14.12 10.62 29.93
C THR A 4 15.22 9.57 30.13
N LEU A 5 16.36 10.02 30.66
CA LEU A 5 17.61 9.27 30.68
C LEU A 5 17.62 8.08 31.64
N GLN A 6 16.97 8.20 32.80
CA GLN A 6 17.07 7.19 33.87
C GLN A 6 16.00 6.09 33.84
N LYS A 7 15.10 6.07 32.85
CA LYS A 7 13.98 5.09 32.82
C LYS A 7 13.64 4.48 31.46
N LYS A 8 14.26 4.93 30.35
CA LYS A 8 13.86 4.50 28.99
C LYS A 8 14.99 4.29 27.97
N LEU A 9 16.23 4.67 28.28
CA LEU A 9 17.38 4.53 27.37
C LEU A 9 18.39 3.54 27.96
N GLU A 10 18.29 2.28 27.57
CA GLU A 10 19.22 1.21 27.96
C GLU A 10 19.65 0.47 26.67
N TYR A 11 20.93 0.60 26.32
CA TYR A 11 21.55 -0.03 25.15
C TYR A 11 22.89 -0.63 25.58
N THR A 12 22.81 -1.83 26.17
CA THR A 12 23.96 -2.50 26.79
C THR A 12 25.03 -2.91 25.78
N GLU A 13 24.65 -3.08 24.52
CA GLU A 13 25.54 -3.30 23.38
C GLU A 13 26.37 -2.08 23.00
N ILE A 14 25.96 -0.87 23.40
CA ILE A 14 26.70 0.38 23.16
C ILE A 14 27.58 0.71 24.38
N SER A 15 26.98 0.82 25.57
CA SER A 15 27.67 1.09 26.82
C SER A 15 26.75 0.86 28.02
N SER A 16 27.32 0.43 29.15
CA SER A 16 26.60 0.35 30.43
C SER A 16 26.31 1.73 31.05
N ASP A 17 27.05 2.77 30.65
CA ASP A 17 26.78 4.17 30.99
C ASP A 17 26.79 5.03 29.72
N LEU A 18 25.61 5.55 29.35
CA LEU A 18 25.43 6.34 28.13
C LEU A 18 25.81 7.83 28.31
N ARG A 19 26.14 8.30 29.52
CA ARG A 19 26.36 9.74 29.78
C ARG A 19 27.45 10.36 28.91
N ALA A 20 28.58 9.68 28.75
CA ALA A 20 29.68 10.16 27.90
C ALA A 20 29.26 10.26 26.42
N VAL A 21 28.55 9.23 25.92
CA VAL A 21 28.03 9.18 24.54
C VAL A 21 27.03 10.30 24.30
N ILE A 22 26.15 10.56 25.26
CA ILE A 22 25.17 11.65 25.17
C ILE A 22 25.84 13.01 25.14
N GLN A 23 26.86 13.23 25.98
CA GLN A 23 27.63 14.48 25.99
C GLN A 23 28.33 14.71 24.66
N GLU A 24 28.94 13.68 24.09
CA GLU A 24 29.55 13.74 22.76
C GLU A 24 28.52 14.10 21.68
N LEU A 25 27.39 13.38 21.62
CA LEU A 25 26.32 13.65 20.65
C LEU A 25 25.69 15.04 20.81
N ALA A 26 25.60 15.55 22.05
CA ALA A 26 25.13 16.90 22.32
C ALA A 26 26.16 17.96 21.88
N ALA A 27 27.45 17.75 22.17
CA ALA A 27 28.53 18.63 21.72
C ALA A 27 28.61 18.72 20.20
N CYS A 28 28.34 17.62 19.50
CA CYS A 28 28.27 17.56 18.03
C CYS A 28 26.94 18.08 17.45
N GLY A 29 25.97 18.50 18.28
CA GLY A 29 24.69 19.05 17.81
C GLY A 29 23.70 18.01 17.26
N PHE A 30 23.86 16.72 17.60
CA PHE A 30 22.92 15.66 17.26
C PHE A 30 21.85 15.46 18.33
N LEU A 31 22.18 15.73 19.60
CA LEU A 31 21.25 15.75 20.72
C LEU A 31 21.12 17.15 21.32
N GLN A 32 19.95 17.38 21.90
CA GLN A 32 19.66 18.50 22.79
C GLN A 32 19.36 17.94 24.17
N THR A 33 19.82 18.60 25.21
CA THR A 33 19.57 18.19 26.60
C THR A 33 18.44 19.00 27.23
N GLU A 34 18.12 18.74 28.49
CA GLU A 34 17.09 19.47 29.23
C GLU A 34 17.32 20.99 29.27
N SER A 35 18.56 21.48 29.09
CA SER A 35 18.84 22.92 29.10
C SER A 35 18.12 23.66 27.97
N GLU A 36 17.94 23.02 26.83
CA GLU A 36 17.30 23.57 25.62
C GLU A 36 15.78 23.31 25.56
N LEU A 37 15.22 22.64 26.57
CA LEU A 37 13.80 22.35 26.66
C LEU A 37 13.05 23.55 27.26
N HIS A 38 12.50 24.40 26.38
CA HIS A 38 11.80 25.65 26.75
C HIS A 38 10.28 25.59 26.57
N ASP A 39 9.78 24.65 25.76
CA ASP A 39 8.35 24.53 25.49
C ASP A 39 7.66 23.76 26.62
N ILE A 40 6.70 24.43 27.28
CA ILE A 40 5.96 23.87 28.41
C ILE A 40 5.11 22.64 28.02
N GLN A 41 4.52 22.62 26.81
CA GLN A 41 3.72 21.49 26.35
C GLN A 41 4.62 20.27 26.12
N GLU A 42 5.78 20.46 25.48
CA GLU A 42 6.75 19.37 25.27
C GLU A 42 7.21 18.74 26.59
N VAL A 43 7.42 19.54 27.65
CA VAL A 43 7.83 19.01 28.96
C VAL A 43 6.69 18.26 29.64
N LEU A 44 5.47 18.79 29.58
CA LEU A 44 4.31 18.15 30.17
C LEU A 44 3.98 16.82 29.48
N ASP A 45 4.14 16.74 28.15
CA ASP A 45 3.92 15.51 27.39
C ASP A 45 4.94 14.40 27.73
N LEU A 46 6.13 14.76 28.21
CA LEU A 46 7.14 13.80 28.68
C LEU A 46 6.76 13.13 30.00
N LEU A 47 6.05 13.86 30.86
CA LEU A 47 5.76 13.40 32.21
C LEU A 47 4.78 12.21 32.16
N PRO A 48 5.05 11.14 32.94
CA PRO A 48 4.09 10.07 33.13
C PRO A 48 2.87 10.61 33.92
N ALA A 49 1.72 9.95 33.74
CA ALA A 49 0.46 10.39 34.35
C ALA A 49 0.53 10.66 35.87
N PRO A 50 1.26 9.87 36.70
CA PRO A 50 1.40 10.17 38.14
C PRO A 50 2.12 11.49 38.42
N GLU A 51 3.17 11.81 37.67
CA GLU A 51 3.94 13.05 37.84
C GLU A 51 3.12 14.28 37.41
N LEU A 52 2.35 14.16 36.31
CA LEU A 52 1.39 15.19 35.90
C LEU A 52 0.31 15.45 36.94
N ARG A 53 -0.23 14.40 37.59
CA ARG A 53 -1.21 14.57 38.68
C ARG A 53 -0.60 15.29 39.88
N ASN A 54 0.63 14.95 40.26
CA ASN A 54 1.33 15.62 41.36
C ASN A 54 1.60 17.09 41.04
N LEU A 55 1.98 17.39 39.80
CA LEU A 55 2.15 18.76 39.31
C LEU A 55 0.81 19.51 39.33
N ALA A 56 -0.26 18.94 38.80
CA ALA A 56 -1.60 19.54 38.82
C ALA A 56 -2.12 19.83 40.24
N LYS A 57 -1.89 18.91 41.21
CA LYS A 57 -2.21 19.13 42.63
C LYS A 57 -1.46 20.33 43.21
N THR A 58 -0.18 20.48 42.86
CA THR A 58 0.67 21.59 43.31
C THR A 58 0.14 22.95 42.84
N PHE A 59 -0.50 22.99 41.67
CA PHE A 59 -1.09 24.19 41.08
C PHE A 59 -2.60 24.32 41.35
N HIS A 60 -3.15 23.52 42.27
CA HIS A 60 -4.56 23.57 42.65
C HIS A 60 -5.56 23.41 41.48
N LEU A 61 -5.15 22.74 40.40
CA LEU A 61 -6.06 22.34 39.32
C LEU A 61 -7.04 21.27 39.87
N GLY A 62 -8.24 21.72 40.23
CA GLY A 62 -9.27 20.89 40.85
C GLY A 62 -9.71 19.71 39.98
N ARG A 63 -9.96 18.56 40.64
CA ARG A 63 -10.45 17.27 40.10
C ARG A 63 -9.46 16.42 39.26
N GLY A 64 -8.19 16.36 39.66
CA GLY A 64 -7.26 15.29 39.24
C GLY A 64 -7.46 13.98 40.01
N GLY A 65 -8.62 13.33 39.87
CA GLY A 65 -8.85 11.98 40.41
C GLY A 65 -8.05 10.91 39.66
N ASN A 66 -8.02 9.67 40.15
CA ASN A 66 -7.30 8.57 39.48
C ASN A 66 -7.78 8.25 38.05
N GLY A 67 -8.93 8.79 37.62
CA GLY A 67 -9.53 8.60 36.30
C GLY A 67 -9.38 9.78 35.31
N THR A 68 -8.73 10.90 35.68
CA THR A 68 -8.57 12.04 34.76
C THR A 68 -7.56 11.70 33.66
N GLN A 69 -7.93 11.95 32.39
CA GLN A 69 -7.08 11.63 31.24
C GLN A 69 -5.82 12.51 31.21
N LYS A 70 -4.70 11.95 30.73
CA LYS A 70 -3.40 12.66 30.66
C LYS A 70 -3.54 14.01 29.93
N GLN A 71 -4.24 14.01 28.80
CA GLN A 71 -4.40 15.19 27.94
C GLN A 71 -5.13 16.35 28.64
N GLN A 72 -6.15 16.04 29.44
CA GLN A 72 -6.90 17.04 30.22
C GLN A 72 -6.03 17.71 31.29
N LEU A 73 -5.10 16.97 31.91
CA LEU A 73 -4.15 17.53 32.87
C LEU A 73 -3.14 18.46 32.18
N VAL A 74 -2.65 18.07 31.00
CA VAL A 74 -1.76 18.91 30.19
C VAL A 74 -2.47 20.20 29.78
N GLU A 75 -3.68 20.11 29.22
CA GLU A 75 -4.48 21.27 28.82
C GLU A 75 -4.76 22.21 29.98
N GLY A 76 -5.14 21.69 31.15
CA GLY A 76 -5.39 22.50 32.35
C GLY A 76 -4.14 23.26 32.82
N LEU A 77 -2.97 22.61 32.83
CA LEU A 77 -1.69 23.26 33.17
C LEU A 77 -1.29 24.31 32.13
N LEU A 78 -1.52 24.04 30.84
CA LEU A 78 -1.26 25.01 29.76
C LEU A 78 -2.19 26.23 29.86
N GLN A 79 -3.47 26.04 30.17
CA GLN A 79 -4.42 27.13 30.38
C GLN A 79 -4.00 27.99 31.57
N LEU A 80 -3.60 27.39 32.69
CA LEU A 80 -3.11 28.11 33.86
C LEU A 80 -1.86 28.95 33.54
N GLY A 81 -0.95 28.41 32.71
CA GLY A 81 0.22 29.14 32.24
C GLY A 81 -0.09 30.35 31.34
N LYS A 82 -1.25 30.35 30.66
CA LYS A 82 -1.70 31.44 29.77
C LYS A 82 -2.47 32.55 30.49
N GLN A 83 -2.90 32.34 31.74
CA GLN A 83 -3.63 33.35 32.51
C GLN A 83 -2.70 34.53 32.84
N ARG A 84 -3.11 35.76 32.48
CA ARG A 84 -2.36 36.98 32.82
C ARG A 84 -2.59 37.35 34.29
N SER A 85 -1.51 37.54 35.04
CA SER A 85 -1.56 38.07 36.41
C SER A 85 -2.03 39.53 36.40
N LEU A 86 -2.98 39.87 37.27
CA LEU A 86 -3.51 41.24 37.46
C LEU A 86 -2.61 42.13 38.34
N PHE A 87 -1.45 41.64 38.78
CA PHE A 87 -0.52 42.39 39.63
C PHE A 87 0.84 42.61 38.95
N VAL A 88 1.29 43.87 38.96
CA VAL A 88 2.42 44.44 38.20
C VAL A 88 3.81 44.00 38.71
N CYS A 89 3.90 43.08 39.67
CA CYS A 89 5.19 42.59 40.16
C CYS A 89 5.16 41.07 40.39
N GLN A 90 5.94 40.34 39.58
CA GLN A 90 6.35 38.94 39.75
C GLN A 90 5.28 37.85 39.69
N ASN A 91 5.15 37.19 38.53
CA ASN A 91 5.58 35.80 38.33
C ASN A 91 4.93 35.21 37.08
N ASN A 92 5.75 34.82 36.12
CA ASN A 92 5.32 34.10 34.94
C ASN A 92 4.94 32.68 35.37
N THR A 93 3.65 32.44 35.68
CA THR A 93 3.12 31.13 36.09
C THR A 93 3.57 30.01 35.16
N ALA A 94 3.65 30.28 33.85
CA ALA A 94 4.19 29.33 32.87
C ALA A 94 5.67 28.99 33.14
N ALA A 95 6.51 29.96 33.50
CA ALA A 95 7.91 29.71 33.84
C ALA A 95 8.06 28.86 35.12
N VAL A 96 7.17 29.04 36.11
CA VAL A 96 7.17 28.22 37.34
C VAL A 96 6.69 26.80 37.05
N ILE A 97 5.64 26.64 36.24
CA ILE A 97 5.17 25.32 35.79
C ILE A 97 6.27 24.62 35.00
N LEU A 98 6.90 25.30 34.04
CA LEU A 98 8.01 24.77 33.25
C LEU A 98 9.17 24.32 34.14
N LYS A 99 9.60 25.14 35.10
CA LYS A 99 10.68 24.79 36.04
C LYS A 99 10.36 23.52 36.84
N ARG A 100 9.15 23.42 37.40
CA ARG A 100 8.72 22.24 38.18
C ARG A 100 8.53 21.01 37.29
N ALA A 101 8.02 21.18 36.07
CA ALA A 101 7.88 20.11 35.09
C ALA A 101 9.25 19.55 34.68
N LYS A 102 10.25 20.41 34.45
CA LYS A 102 11.63 19.98 34.15
C LYS A 102 12.27 19.23 35.33
N GLN A 103 12.02 19.68 36.56
CA GLN A 103 12.47 18.97 37.77
C GLN A 103 11.85 17.59 37.90
N ALA A 104 10.56 17.44 37.58
CA ALA A 104 9.87 16.15 37.60
C ALA A 104 10.38 15.21 36.49
N ALA A 105 10.58 15.74 35.28
CA ALA A 105 11.06 14.96 34.14
C ALA A 105 12.51 14.44 34.35
N GLY A 106 13.34 15.17 35.09
CA GLY A 106 14.74 14.84 35.28
C GLY A 106 15.58 15.04 34.01
N SER A 107 16.74 14.39 33.95
CA SER A 107 17.63 14.49 32.78
C SER A 107 16.96 13.88 31.55
N CYS A 108 16.90 14.65 30.47
CA CYS A 108 16.22 14.23 29.24
C CYS A 108 16.99 14.69 28.00
N VAL A 109 16.85 13.92 26.93
CA VAL A 109 17.49 14.19 25.65
C VAL A 109 16.49 14.14 24.51
N ARG A 110 16.75 14.94 23.48
CA ARG A 110 15.98 14.98 22.25
C ARG A 110 16.91 15.02 21.05
N LEU A 111 16.56 14.33 19.97
CA LEU A 111 17.24 14.51 18.68
C LEU A 111 17.11 15.95 18.20
N CYS A 112 18.24 16.56 17.83
CA CYS A 112 18.26 17.89 17.23
C CYS A 112 17.48 17.88 15.91
N ARG A 113 16.47 18.75 15.81
CA ARG A 113 15.56 18.82 14.65
C ARG A 113 16.32 19.11 13.34
N ARG A 114 17.33 19.97 13.38
CA ARG A 114 18.13 20.36 12.19
C ARG A 114 18.91 19.18 11.63
N SER A 115 19.65 18.48 12.48
CA SER A 115 20.46 17.32 12.10
C SER A 115 19.57 16.15 11.66
N ARG A 116 18.48 15.90 12.38
CA ARG A 116 17.47 14.90 11.99
C ARG A 116 16.89 15.17 10.60
N ALA A 117 16.54 16.43 10.29
CA ALA A 117 15.95 16.77 8.99
C ALA A 117 16.89 16.48 7.81
N VAL A 118 18.22 16.59 8.00
CA VAL A 118 19.19 16.20 6.97
C VAL A 118 19.11 14.70 6.70
N PHE A 119 19.17 13.86 7.74
CA PHE A 119 19.06 12.41 7.58
C PHE A 119 17.69 11.99 7.05
N SER A 120 16.60 12.65 7.47
CA SER A 120 15.26 12.39 6.93
C SER A 120 15.21 12.64 5.41
N ARG A 121 15.87 13.70 4.90
CA ARG A 121 15.97 13.93 3.46
C ARG A 121 16.85 12.90 2.74
N VAL A 122 17.95 12.48 3.36
CA VAL A 122 18.80 11.40 2.80
C VAL A 122 17.99 10.10 2.68
N LEU A 123 17.22 9.74 3.72
CA LEU A 123 16.35 8.56 3.70
C LEU A 123 15.20 8.71 2.70
N LEU A 124 14.63 9.91 2.54
CA LEU A 124 13.64 10.20 1.51
C LEU A 124 14.21 9.96 0.10
N LEU A 125 15.43 10.44 -0.17
CA LEU A 125 16.11 10.23 -1.45
C LEU A 125 16.46 8.76 -1.70
N PHE A 126 16.80 8.02 -0.65
CA PHE A 126 17.04 6.58 -0.73
C PHE A 126 15.76 5.83 -1.16
N SER A 127 14.60 6.20 -0.62
CA SER A 127 13.35 5.47 -0.82
C SER A 127 12.47 5.98 -1.96
N LEU A 128 12.94 6.91 -2.80
CA LEU A 128 12.19 7.29 -4.01
C LEU A 128 11.91 6.09 -4.92
N THR A 129 12.76 5.08 -4.84
CA THR A 129 12.72 3.91 -5.71
C THR A 129 11.89 2.76 -5.17
N ASP A 130 11.43 2.90 -3.93
CA ASP A 130 10.57 1.91 -3.32
C ASP A 130 9.13 2.36 -3.54
N THR A 131 8.29 1.48 -4.06
CA THR A 131 6.84 1.70 -4.11
C THR A 131 6.31 1.57 -2.70
N LEU A 132 6.79 2.40 -1.76
CA LEU A 132 6.37 2.37 -0.37
C LEU A 132 4.85 2.48 -0.39
N GLU A 133 4.21 1.42 0.07
CA GLU A 133 2.82 1.50 0.46
C GLU A 133 2.69 2.66 1.44
N GLU A 134 1.56 3.37 1.38
CA GLU A 134 1.36 4.62 2.12
C GLU A 134 1.59 4.47 3.63
N GLU A 135 1.56 3.23 4.13
CA GLU A 135 1.80 2.81 5.51
C GLU A 135 3.28 2.89 5.94
N GLU A 136 4.25 2.57 5.07
CA GLU A 136 5.68 2.52 5.45
C GLU A 136 6.30 3.91 5.61
N MET A 137 5.72 4.90 4.93
CA MET A 137 6.18 6.29 5.01
C MET A 137 5.96 6.91 6.40
N ALA A 138 5.06 6.35 7.22
CA ALA A 138 4.75 6.82 8.58
C ALA A 138 5.85 6.48 9.60
N ALA A 139 6.77 5.55 9.29
CA ALA A 139 7.79 5.05 10.22
C ALA A 139 9.03 5.97 10.35
N GLY A 140 9.02 7.17 9.76
CA GLY A 140 10.04 8.18 9.98
C GLY A 140 11.48 7.77 9.61
N GLY A 141 11.64 6.87 8.64
CA GLY A 141 12.95 6.37 8.19
C GLY A 141 13.32 4.97 8.68
N GLN A 142 12.54 4.36 9.59
CA GLN A 142 12.91 3.08 10.22
C GLN A 142 12.91 1.91 9.23
N GLY A 143 11.93 1.85 8.32
CA GLY A 143 11.89 0.81 7.27
C GLY A 143 13.14 0.86 6.38
N GLN A 144 13.53 2.06 5.94
CA GLN A 144 14.73 2.26 5.11
C GLN A 144 16.00 1.81 5.82
N LEU A 145 16.16 2.14 7.11
CA LEU A 145 17.31 1.71 7.91
C LEU A 145 17.32 0.20 8.11
N TYR A 146 16.15 -0.42 8.28
CA TYR A 146 16.02 -1.87 8.38
C TYR A 146 16.42 -2.56 7.08
N THR A 147 15.97 -2.05 5.92
CA THR A 147 16.40 -2.54 4.60
C THR A 147 17.92 -2.48 4.45
N ILE A 148 18.54 -1.34 4.77
CA ILE A 148 20.00 -1.18 4.71
C ILE A 148 20.71 -2.19 5.63
N LEU A 149 20.18 -2.42 6.84
CA LEU A 149 20.73 -3.42 7.78
C LEU A 149 20.64 -4.85 7.21
N LEU A 150 19.52 -5.21 6.59
CA LEU A 150 19.35 -6.52 5.99
C LEU A 150 20.30 -6.74 4.80
N VAL A 151 20.53 -5.72 3.98
CA VAL A 151 21.52 -5.80 2.90
C VAL A 151 22.93 -5.98 3.45
N ASN A 152 23.32 -5.14 4.42
CA ASN A 152 24.67 -5.19 4.99
C ASN A 152 24.96 -6.50 5.75
N SER A 153 23.92 -7.16 6.26
CA SER A 153 24.03 -8.49 6.88
C SER A 153 23.96 -9.66 5.87
N GLY A 154 23.80 -9.37 4.58
CA GLY A 154 23.66 -10.39 3.52
C GLY A 154 22.32 -11.14 3.53
N ARG A 155 21.35 -10.68 4.33
CA ARG A 155 20.02 -11.30 4.46
C ARG A 155 19.02 -10.82 3.42
N LEU A 156 19.37 -9.79 2.65
CA LEU A 156 18.55 -9.21 1.59
C LEU A 156 19.44 -8.92 0.38
N ALA A 157 19.04 -9.43 -0.78
CA ALA A 157 19.73 -9.20 -2.04
C ALA A 157 18.77 -8.54 -3.04
N PHE A 158 19.26 -7.54 -3.77
CA PHE A 158 18.52 -6.90 -4.85
C PHE A 158 18.90 -7.50 -6.21
N PRO A 159 18.04 -7.37 -7.24
CA PRO A 159 18.37 -7.71 -8.62
C PRO A 159 19.62 -6.95 -9.10
N GLU A 160 20.36 -7.54 -10.03
CA GLU A 160 21.47 -6.88 -10.70
C GLU A 160 20.98 -6.07 -11.90
N TYR A 161 21.41 -4.82 -12.00
CA TYR A 161 21.11 -3.90 -13.11
C TYR A 161 22.09 -2.72 -13.08
N THR A 162 22.20 -1.99 -14.19
CA THR A 162 23.03 -0.79 -14.26
C THR A 162 22.27 0.46 -13.84
N VAL A 163 22.80 1.19 -12.85
CA VAL A 163 22.28 2.52 -12.49
C VAL A 163 22.65 3.52 -13.58
N ASN A 164 21.64 4.08 -14.25
CA ASN A 164 21.81 5.06 -15.31
C ASN A 164 20.91 6.28 -15.06
N ARG A 165 21.49 7.38 -14.59
CA ARG A 165 20.79 8.64 -14.32
C ARG A 165 21.13 9.64 -15.42
N SER A 166 20.11 10.10 -16.16
CA SER A 166 20.25 11.12 -17.21
C SER A 166 19.49 12.41 -16.86
N THR A 167 18.41 12.30 -16.10
CA THR A 167 17.54 13.41 -15.74
C THR A 167 17.79 13.86 -14.30
N ARG A 168 17.86 15.18 -14.08
CA ARG A 168 17.84 15.78 -12.73
C ARG A 168 16.41 15.75 -12.21
N LEU A 169 16.20 15.15 -11.03
CA LEU A 169 14.85 14.99 -10.46
C LEU A 169 14.38 16.21 -9.66
N PHE A 170 15.27 16.76 -8.83
CA PHE A 170 15.04 18.00 -8.09
C PHE A 170 16.00 19.05 -8.62
N GLU A 171 15.50 20.23 -8.97
CA GLU A 171 16.34 21.29 -9.57
C GLU A 171 17.42 21.75 -8.60
N ASP A 172 17.02 21.97 -7.35
CA ASP A 172 17.84 22.49 -6.28
C ASP A 172 17.42 21.94 -4.90
N ARG A 173 18.08 22.46 -3.86
CA ARG A 173 17.82 22.09 -2.47
C ARG A 173 16.41 22.47 -2.01
N ASP A 174 15.89 23.60 -2.45
CA ASP A 174 14.62 24.13 -1.98
C ASP A 174 13.46 23.35 -2.61
N ASP A 175 13.64 22.84 -3.82
CA ASP A 175 12.70 21.92 -4.46
C ASP A 175 12.54 20.61 -3.69
N LEU A 176 13.64 20.01 -3.25
CA LEU A 176 13.61 18.84 -2.37
C LEU A 176 12.90 19.14 -1.03
N ILE A 177 13.09 20.34 -0.46
CA ILE A 177 12.43 20.73 0.80
C ILE A 177 10.93 20.96 0.60
N ARG A 178 10.52 21.55 -0.52
CA ARG A 178 9.10 21.67 -0.88
C ARG A 178 8.47 20.29 -1.04
N TYR A 179 9.14 19.38 -1.73
CA TYR A 179 8.69 18.00 -1.87
C TYR A 179 8.56 17.28 -0.51
N GLU A 180 9.58 17.36 0.35
CA GLU A 180 9.55 16.81 1.72
C GLU A 180 8.35 17.35 2.51
N THR A 181 8.10 18.65 2.41
CA THR A 181 6.99 19.33 3.12
C THR A 181 5.63 18.85 2.62
N ALA A 182 5.45 18.74 1.31
CA ALA A 182 4.22 18.19 0.74
C ALA A 182 3.99 16.73 1.12
N MET A 183 5.06 15.91 1.15
CA MET A 183 4.96 14.51 1.56
C MET A 183 4.52 14.38 3.03
N ARG A 184 5.02 15.24 3.91
CA ARG A 184 4.56 15.30 5.31
C ARG A 184 3.09 15.67 5.41
N ALA A 185 2.64 16.69 4.67
CA ALA A 185 1.23 17.09 4.65
C ALA A 185 0.32 15.94 4.16
N LEU A 186 0.77 15.18 3.16
CA LEU A 186 0.05 13.99 2.69
C LEU A 186 -0.06 12.91 3.77
N GLN A 187 1.03 12.63 4.50
CA GLN A 187 1.02 11.67 5.60
C GLN A 187 0.08 12.09 6.73
N GLU A 188 0.07 13.37 7.10
CA GLU A 188 -0.83 13.89 8.14
C GLU A 188 -2.30 13.72 7.74
N VAL A 189 -2.64 14.01 6.48
CA VAL A 189 -3.99 13.77 5.94
C VAL A 189 -4.36 12.30 5.99
N ILE A 190 -3.48 11.39 5.53
CA ILE A 190 -3.73 9.94 5.53
C ILE A 190 -3.90 9.41 6.96
N ALA A 191 -3.04 9.84 7.89
CA ALA A 191 -3.11 9.41 9.28
C ALA A 191 -4.45 9.81 9.92
N ALA A 192 -4.92 11.04 9.70
CA ALA A 192 -6.21 11.50 10.21
C ALA A 192 -7.39 10.72 9.60
N MET A 193 -7.30 10.32 8.31
CA MET A 193 -8.30 9.45 7.68
C MET A 193 -8.31 8.04 8.30
N GLN A 194 -7.14 7.46 8.56
CA GLN A 194 -7.01 6.12 9.15
C GLN A 194 -7.56 6.07 10.58
N THR A 195 -7.42 7.14 11.37
CA THR A 195 -8.02 7.22 12.71
C THR A 195 -9.52 7.52 12.70
N GLY A 196 -10.10 7.78 11.53
CA GLY A 196 -11.50 8.18 11.38
C GLY A 196 -11.80 9.62 11.83
N SER A 197 -10.76 10.44 12.03
CA SER A 197 -10.87 11.86 12.41
C SER A 197 -11.14 12.73 11.18
N TRP A 198 -12.32 12.57 10.59
CA TRP A 198 -12.65 13.16 9.28
C TRP A 198 -12.66 14.69 9.26
N GLU A 199 -13.05 15.34 10.36
CA GLU A 199 -13.02 16.80 10.51
C GLU A 199 -11.58 17.33 10.53
N ASP A 200 -10.68 16.68 11.26
CA ASP A 200 -9.26 17.05 11.30
C ASP A 200 -8.62 16.82 9.92
N ALA A 201 -8.92 15.68 9.29
CA ALA A 201 -8.48 15.38 7.92
C ALA A 201 -8.93 16.47 6.94
N HIS A 202 -10.15 16.99 7.08
CA HIS A 202 -10.65 18.10 6.26
C HIS A 202 -9.88 19.40 6.50
N VAL A 203 -9.55 19.74 7.75
CA VAL A 203 -8.74 20.94 8.06
C VAL A 203 -7.35 20.84 7.45
N LEU A 204 -6.70 19.68 7.57
CA LEU A 204 -5.38 19.41 6.98
C LEU A 204 -5.44 19.50 5.44
N TYR A 205 -6.44 18.88 4.83
CA TYR A 205 -6.69 18.96 3.38
C TYR A 205 -6.91 20.41 2.92
N ALA A 206 -7.76 21.18 3.61
CA ALA A 206 -8.05 22.56 3.23
C ALA A 206 -6.81 23.46 3.31
N THR A 207 -5.99 23.25 4.34
CA THR A 207 -4.70 23.94 4.52
C THR A 207 -3.76 23.61 3.37
N ALA A 208 -3.57 22.32 3.08
CA ALA A 208 -2.71 21.88 1.97
C ALA A 208 -3.19 22.38 0.60
N LYS A 209 -4.52 22.40 0.38
CA LYS A 209 -5.13 22.96 -0.83
C LYS A 209 -4.81 24.45 -0.99
N ALA A 210 -4.90 25.23 0.08
CA ALA A 210 -4.56 26.65 0.05
C ALA A 210 -3.07 26.88 -0.27
N THR A 211 -2.17 26.15 0.41
CA THR A 211 -0.72 26.20 0.14
C THR A 211 -0.40 25.85 -1.31
N TRP A 212 -1.10 24.88 -1.89
CA TRP A 212 -0.88 24.49 -3.28
C TRP A 212 -1.31 25.56 -4.28
N GLN A 213 -2.39 26.28 -4.02
CA GLN A 213 -2.82 27.40 -4.88
C GLN A 213 -1.79 28.53 -4.85
N GLU A 214 -1.33 28.92 -3.67
CA GLU A 214 -0.29 29.94 -3.51
C GLU A 214 1.03 29.53 -4.21
N MET A 215 1.41 28.26 -4.12
CA MET A 215 2.61 27.74 -4.78
C MET A 215 2.53 27.81 -6.30
N LYS A 216 1.35 27.53 -6.88
CA LYS A 216 1.15 27.63 -8.34
C LYS A 216 1.31 29.04 -8.87
N ASP A 217 0.90 30.03 -8.09
CA ASP A 217 0.99 31.43 -8.49
C ASP A 217 2.41 32.00 -8.30
N SER A 218 3.20 31.41 -7.39
CA SER A 218 4.50 31.96 -6.95
C SER A 218 5.73 31.21 -7.47
N CYS A 219 5.61 29.94 -7.86
CA CYS A 219 6.74 29.09 -8.22
C CYS A 219 6.66 28.65 -9.70
N ASP A 220 7.82 28.58 -10.37
CA ASP A 220 7.92 27.91 -11.66
C ASP A 220 7.92 26.39 -11.46
N LEU A 221 6.98 25.70 -12.10
CA LEU A 221 6.80 24.26 -12.04
C LEU A 221 7.14 23.56 -13.37
N SER A 222 7.64 24.32 -14.36
CA SER A 222 7.89 23.83 -15.72
C SER A 222 8.85 22.64 -15.77
N HIS A 223 9.85 22.60 -14.89
CA HIS A 223 10.77 21.47 -14.77
C HIS A 223 10.02 20.15 -14.47
N GLN A 224 9.10 20.18 -13.51
CA GLN A 224 8.35 19.00 -13.06
C GLN A 224 7.44 18.47 -14.17
N GLU A 225 6.86 19.38 -14.97
CA GLU A 225 6.00 19.03 -16.11
C GLU A 225 6.77 18.35 -17.25
N GLN A 226 8.06 18.68 -17.41
CA GLN A 226 8.94 18.07 -18.42
C GLN A 226 9.45 16.67 -18.02
N LEU A 227 9.39 16.32 -16.73
CA LEU A 227 9.83 15.00 -16.27
C LEU A 227 8.99 13.88 -16.90
N PRO A 228 9.60 12.72 -17.24
CA PRO A 228 8.88 11.51 -17.56
C PRO A 228 7.88 11.15 -16.45
N VAL A 229 6.75 10.55 -16.82
CA VAL A 229 5.65 10.25 -15.87
C VAL A 229 6.13 9.43 -14.66
N PHE A 230 7.05 8.50 -14.87
CA PHE A 230 7.62 7.64 -13.83
C PHE A 230 8.63 8.34 -12.90
N LEU A 231 9.07 9.56 -13.22
CA LEU A 231 9.83 10.43 -12.32
C LEU A 231 8.95 11.53 -11.73
N ARG A 232 7.95 11.98 -12.48
CA ARG A 232 7.04 13.05 -12.06
C ARG A 232 6.27 12.71 -10.79
N CYS A 233 6.10 11.43 -10.47
CA CYS A 233 5.51 10.98 -9.22
C CYS A 233 6.29 11.39 -7.96
N PHE A 234 7.55 11.81 -8.10
CA PHE A 234 8.42 12.29 -7.02
C PHE A 234 8.53 13.82 -6.97
N THR A 235 7.47 14.53 -7.34
CA THR A 235 7.44 16.00 -7.40
C THR A 235 6.41 16.57 -6.42
N VAL A 236 6.60 17.85 -6.07
CA VAL A 236 5.66 18.55 -5.16
C VAL A 236 4.25 18.61 -5.77
N GLY A 237 4.14 18.87 -7.07
CA GLY A 237 2.85 18.93 -7.77
C GLY A 237 2.09 17.60 -7.75
N TRP A 238 2.81 16.49 -7.94
CA TRP A 238 2.21 15.16 -7.83
C TRP A 238 1.70 14.86 -6.42
N THR A 239 2.49 15.19 -5.40
CA THR A 239 2.11 14.98 -4.00
C THR A 239 0.86 15.76 -3.62
N TYR A 240 0.77 17.04 -3.97
CA TYR A 240 -0.46 17.81 -3.73
C TYR A 240 -1.65 17.26 -4.52
N THR A 241 -1.43 16.74 -5.73
CA THR A 241 -2.50 16.08 -6.49
C THR A 241 -3.03 14.85 -5.76
N ARG A 242 -2.17 14.07 -5.10
CA ARG A 242 -2.61 12.97 -4.21
C ARG A 242 -3.42 13.48 -3.01
N ILE A 243 -2.99 14.57 -2.37
CA ILE A 243 -3.74 15.19 -1.27
C ILE A 243 -5.13 15.62 -1.73
N LEU A 244 -5.23 16.28 -2.89
CA LEU A 244 -6.51 16.69 -3.46
C LEU A 244 -7.42 15.49 -3.77
N SER A 245 -6.84 14.38 -4.26
CA SER A 245 -7.58 13.13 -4.46
C SER A 245 -8.14 12.56 -3.15
N ARG A 246 -7.37 12.62 -2.04
CA ARG A 246 -7.84 12.23 -0.70
C ARG A 246 -8.90 13.18 -0.16
N GLY A 247 -8.79 14.47 -0.48
CA GLY A 247 -9.80 15.49 -0.16
C GLY A 247 -11.20 15.12 -0.62
N VAL A 248 -11.34 14.49 -1.79
CA VAL A 248 -12.64 14.05 -2.30
C VAL A 248 -13.23 12.91 -1.48
N GLU A 249 -12.41 11.96 -1.04
CA GLU A 249 -12.84 10.88 -0.13
C GLU A 249 -13.30 11.45 1.22
N ILE A 250 -12.56 12.43 1.75
CA ILE A 250 -12.91 13.14 3.00
C ILE A 250 -14.25 13.86 2.86
N LEU A 251 -14.46 14.61 1.78
CA LEU A 251 -15.72 15.33 1.54
C LEU A 251 -16.90 14.38 1.36
N GLN A 252 -16.71 13.24 0.68
CA GLN A 252 -17.72 12.19 0.57
C GLN A 252 -18.11 11.62 1.94
N ARG A 253 -17.12 11.33 2.80
CA ARG A 253 -17.35 10.82 4.17
C ARG A 253 -18.10 11.81 5.04
N LEU A 254 -17.77 13.10 4.93
CA LEU A 254 -18.45 14.19 5.63
C LEU A 254 -19.79 14.60 5.01
N ARG A 255 -20.22 13.92 3.93
CA ARG A 255 -21.45 14.22 3.17
C ARG A 255 -21.53 15.65 2.64
N ARG A 256 -20.38 16.27 2.35
CA ARG A 256 -20.25 17.61 1.77
C ARG A 256 -20.18 17.48 0.25
N TYR A 257 -21.36 17.43 -0.38
CA TYR A 257 -21.50 17.24 -1.82
C TYR A 257 -21.76 18.56 -2.55
N GLU A 258 -20.93 19.57 -2.36
CA GLU A 258 -21.01 20.76 -3.20
C GLU A 258 -20.38 20.48 -4.56
N VAL A 259 -21.14 20.79 -5.62
CA VAL A 259 -20.82 20.43 -7.01
C VAL A 259 -19.49 21.04 -7.47
N GLY A 260 -19.09 22.20 -6.91
CA GLY A 260 -17.81 22.84 -7.19
C GLY A 260 -16.60 22.07 -6.65
N ASP A 261 -16.72 21.42 -5.49
CA ASP A 261 -15.62 20.67 -4.87
C ASP A 261 -15.43 19.28 -5.48
N ILE A 262 -16.50 18.69 -6.04
CA ILE A 262 -16.43 17.44 -6.81
C ILE A 262 -15.97 17.69 -8.26
N ILE A 263 -16.08 18.93 -8.78
CA ILE A 263 -15.68 19.29 -10.17
C ILE A 263 -14.28 19.93 -10.24
N LEU A 264 -13.59 20.14 -9.10
CA LEU A 264 -12.20 20.61 -9.07
C LEU A 264 -11.17 19.63 -9.68
N TYR A 265 -11.61 18.48 -10.19
CA TYR A 265 -10.80 17.60 -11.04
C TYR A 265 -10.47 18.18 -12.43
N ARG A 266 -11.17 19.23 -12.91
CA ARG A 266 -10.97 19.77 -14.27
C ARG A 266 -10.31 21.14 -14.35
N GLY A 267 -10.37 21.96 -13.30
CA GLY A 267 -10.06 23.40 -13.43
C GLY A 267 -8.75 23.87 -12.81
N ALA A 268 -8.08 23.06 -11.97
CA ALA A 268 -7.03 23.58 -11.10
C ALA A 268 -5.63 23.01 -11.35
N GLY A 269 -5.40 22.06 -12.27
CA GLY A 269 -4.05 21.51 -12.50
C GLY A 269 -3.67 21.55 -13.96
N GLY A 270 -2.45 21.98 -14.23
CA GLY A 270 -1.76 21.79 -15.51
C GLY A 270 -1.68 20.30 -15.89
N THR A 271 -0.83 20.01 -16.87
CA THR A 271 -0.70 18.74 -17.61
C THR A 271 -0.72 17.44 -16.78
N ASP A 272 -0.47 17.50 -15.48
CA ASP A 272 -0.43 16.36 -14.56
C ASP A 272 -1.80 15.75 -14.23
N LEU A 273 -2.86 16.56 -14.14
CA LEU A 273 -4.22 16.06 -13.90
C LEU A 273 -4.89 15.51 -15.18
N LEU A 274 -4.44 15.97 -16.34
CA LEU A 274 -4.78 15.33 -17.63
C LEU A 274 -4.25 13.89 -17.67
N SER A 275 -3.11 13.59 -17.06
CA SER A 275 -2.60 12.21 -16.98
C SER A 275 -3.46 11.32 -16.08
N ILE A 276 -3.93 11.82 -14.92
CA ILE A 276 -4.83 11.08 -14.02
C ILE A 276 -6.22 10.88 -14.66
N SER A 277 -6.78 11.93 -15.28
CA SER A 277 -8.06 11.84 -16.00
C SER A 277 -7.96 10.94 -17.23
N SER A 278 -6.84 10.99 -17.96
CA SER A 278 -6.51 10.06 -19.04
C SER A 278 -6.39 8.63 -18.52
N ASN A 279 -5.76 8.40 -17.37
CA ASN A 279 -5.64 7.08 -16.75
C ASN A 279 -7.00 6.52 -16.29
N ILE A 280 -7.88 7.35 -15.72
CA ILE A 280 -9.27 6.95 -15.39
C ILE A 280 -10.05 6.59 -16.66
N LEU A 281 -9.86 7.36 -17.74
CA LEU A 281 -10.46 7.10 -19.06
C LEU A 281 -9.75 6.01 -19.85
N LYS A 282 -8.58 5.50 -19.43
CA LYS A 282 -7.92 4.32 -20.01
C LYS A 282 -8.35 3.05 -19.29
N ASN A 283 -8.53 3.11 -17.97
CA ASN A 283 -8.89 1.98 -17.13
C ASN A 283 -10.27 1.38 -17.53
N MET A 284 -10.23 0.16 -18.05
CA MET A 284 -11.41 -0.56 -18.51
C MET A 284 -12.44 -0.83 -17.40
N SER A 285 -12.02 -1.01 -16.14
CA SER A 285 -12.96 -1.26 -15.03
C SER A 285 -13.79 -0.04 -14.69
N HIS A 286 -13.20 1.16 -14.78
CA HIS A 286 -13.92 2.42 -14.62
C HIS A 286 -14.87 2.67 -15.79
N LYS A 287 -14.44 2.40 -17.03
CA LYS A 287 -15.32 2.46 -18.21
C LYS A 287 -16.52 1.54 -18.05
N LEU A 288 -16.32 0.29 -17.62
CA LEU A 288 -17.41 -0.66 -17.39
C LEU A 288 -18.36 -0.17 -16.29
N SER A 289 -17.83 0.35 -15.18
CA SER A 289 -18.66 0.91 -14.09
C SER A 289 -19.51 2.10 -14.57
N LEU A 290 -18.92 3.00 -15.36
CA LEU A 290 -19.62 4.15 -15.96
C LEU A 290 -20.68 3.70 -16.98
N HIS A 291 -20.35 2.74 -17.85
CA HIS A 291 -21.28 2.16 -18.81
C HIS A 291 -22.47 1.50 -18.11
N GLN A 292 -22.23 0.62 -17.14
CA GLN A 292 -23.28 -0.03 -16.34
C GLN A 292 -24.17 0.99 -15.61
N ARG A 293 -23.58 2.07 -15.08
CA ARG A 293 -24.34 3.17 -14.46
C ARG A 293 -25.21 3.89 -15.48
N ALA A 294 -24.67 4.20 -16.65
CA ALA A 294 -25.39 4.89 -17.70
C ALA A 294 -26.57 4.05 -18.24
N CYS A 295 -26.39 2.72 -18.39
CA CYS A 295 -27.48 1.80 -18.75
C CYS A 295 -28.62 1.83 -17.71
N ARG A 296 -28.29 1.73 -16.41
CA ARG A 296 -29.29 1.87 -15.32
C ARG A 296 -30.01 3.22 -15.35
N MET A 297 -29.29 4.30 -15.67
CA MET A 297 -29.89 5.63 -15.81
C MET A 297 -30.85 5.72 -16.99
N LYS A 298 -30.55 5.06 -18.12
CA LYS A 298 -31.42 5.01 -19.31
C LYS A 298 -32.73 4.28 -19.02
N GLU A 299 -32.65 3.20 -18.25
CA GLU A 299 -33.80 2.37 -17.85
C GLU A 299 -34.68 3.06 -16.80
N SER A 300 -34.08 3.87 -15.92
CA SER A 300 -34.80 4.55 -14.85
C SER A 300 -35.85 5.56 -15.35
N ALA A 301 -37.07 5.44 -14.82
CA ALA A 301 -38.18 6.33 -15.13
C ALA A 301 -37.95 7.78 -14.64
N SER A 302 -37.21 7.97 -13.55
CA SER A 302 -36.93 9.30 -12.98
C SER A 302 -35.85 10.07 -13.75
N LEU A 303 -35.11 9.42 -14.64
CA LEU A 303 -33.99 9.99 -15.38
C LEU A 303 -34.24 10.09 -16.90
N LYS A 304 -35.51 10.04 -17.31
CA LYS A 304 -35.94 10.14 -18.72
C LYS A 304 -35.31 11.32 -19.48
N LYS A 305 -35.14 12.47 -18.81
CA LYS A 305 -34.53 13.68 -19.40
C LYS A 305 -33.11 13.47 -19.95
N TYR A 306 -32.37 12.48 -19.44
CA TYR A 306 -31.00 12.20 -19.88
C TYR A 306 -30.91 11.13 -20.98
N ARG A 307 -32.03 10.49 -21.38
CA ARG A 307 -32.01 9.37 -22.35
C ARG A 307 -31.43 9.76 -23.71
N LEU A 308 -31.70 10.98 -24.18
CA LEU A 308 -31.15 11.50 -25.44
C LEU A 308 -29.63 11.69 -25.35
N LEU A 309 -29.13 12.18 -24.21
CA LEU A 309 -27.69 12.37 -23.97
C LEU A 309 -26.93 11.04 -23.82
N LEU A 310 -27.63 9.97 -23.44
CA LEU A 310 -27.06 8.63 -23.25
C LEU A 310 -27.34 7.70 -24.45
N ARG A 311 -27.85 8.23 -25.57
CA ARG A 311 -28.23 7.40 -26.74
C ARG A 311 -27.01 6.80 -27.42
N ASP A 312 -25.97 7.61 -27.59
CA ASP A 312 -24.81 7.30 -28.44
C ASP A 312 -23.59 6.85 -27.59
N LEU A 313 -23.85 6.17 -26.47
CA LEU A 313 -22.79 5.68 -25.59
C LEU A 313 -22.04 4.51 -26.22
N PRO A 314 -20.69 4.49 -26.16
CA PRO A 314 -19.91 3.34 -26.57
C PRO A 314 -20.32 2.08 -25.80
N THR A 315 -20.57 1.00 -26.54
CA THR A 315 -20.86 -0.32 -25.95
C THR A 315 -19.58 -0.90 -25.37
N VAL A 316 -19.61 -1.25 -24.08
CA VAL A 316 -18.57 -2.05 -23.45
C VAL A 316 -19.13 -3.45 -23.29
N HIS A 317 -18.71 -4.37 -24.16
CA HIS A 317 -19.13 -5.76 -24.08
C HIS A 317 -18.11 -6.55 -23.25
N VAL A 318 -18.62 -7.26 -22.24
CA VAL A 318 -17.87 -8.19 -21.40
C VAL A 318 -18.64 -9.49 -21.46
N GLN A 319 -18.01 -10.56 -21.93
CA GLN A 319 -18.65 -11.86 -22.03
C GLN A 319 -18.81 -12.46 -20.63
N ASP A 320 -19.97 -13.07 -20.38
CA ASP A 320 -20.19 -13.82 -19.15
C ASP A 320 -19.47 -15.17 -19.23
N VAL A 321 -19.07 -15.70 -18.08
CA VAL A 321 -18.31 -16.95 -17.98
C VAL A 321 -19.14 -18.04 -17.30
N THR A 322 -18.62 -19.26 -17.25
CA THR A 322 -19.31 -20.37 -16.58
C THR A 322 -19.38 -20.13 -15.07
N HIS A 323 -20.55 -20.36 -14.49
CA HIS A 323 -20.78 -20.26 -13.05
C HIS A 323 -21.15 -21.63 -12.49
N VAL A 324 -20.50 -22.03 -11.39
CA VAL A 324 -20.82 -23.25 -10.64
C VAL A 324 -21.16 -22.91 -9.20
N THR A 325 -21.86 -23.81 -8.53
CA THR A 325 -22.22 -23.64 -7.12
C THR A 325 -21.81 -24.86 -6.32
N ILE A 326 -21.00 -24.65 -5.29
CA ILE A 326 -20.66 -25.66 -4.29
C ILE A 326 -21.31 -25.32 -2.95
N ARG A 327 -21.36 -26.31 -2.07
CA ARG A 327 -21.94 -26.18 -0.74
C ARG A 327 -20.87 -26.36 0.33
N GLY A 328 -20.87 -25.48 1.32
CA GLY A 328 -19.95 -25.53 2.47
C GLY A 328 -20.69 -25.43 3.78
N GLN A 329 -20.27 -26.19 4.79
CA GLN A 329 -20.80 -26.04 6.15
C GLN A 329 -20.20 -24.78 6.78
N LEU A 330 -21.04 -23.77 7.06
CA LEU A 330 -20.56 -22.51 7.64
C LEU A 330 -20.27 -22.67 9.13
N PHE A 331 -19.12 -22.16 9.58
CA PHE A 331 -18.79 -22.06 11.00
C PHE A 331 -19.53 -20.86 11.61
N PRO A 332 -20.40 -21.06 12.61
CA PRO A 332 -21.14 -19.97 13.22
C PRO A 332 -20.22 -19.10 14.09
N HIS A 333 -19.93 -17.88 13.65
CA HIS A 333 -19.28 -16.86 14.48
C HIS A 333 -20.33 -16.09 15.30
N GLU A 334 -20.13 -15.98 16.62
CA GLU A 334 -20.86 -15.02 17.45
C GLU A 334 -20.41 -13.60 17.07
N GLY A 335 -21.29 -12.79 16.48
CA GLY A 335 -21.02 -11.36 16.22
C GLY A 335 -21.09 -10.91 14.76
N GLY A 336 -21.24 -11.80 13.77
CA GLY A 336 -21.63 -11.47 12.39
C GLY A 336 -20.68 -10.56 11.57
N MET A 337 -19.57 -10.10 12.14
CA MET A 337 -18.57 -9.25 11.47
C MET A 337 -17.25 -10.03 11.34
N GLY A 338 -17.00 -10.57 10.14
CA GLY A 338 -15.77 -11.30 9.80
C GLY A 338 -15.87 -12.00 8.45
N LYS A 339 -14.74 -12.42 7.88
CA LYS A 339 -14.72 -13.28 6.68
C LYS A 339 -15.46 -14.60 7.00
N SER A 340 -16.21 -15.13 6.04
CA SER A 340 -16.89 -16.41 6.23
C SER A 340 -15.88 -17.54 6.41
N VAL A 341 -16.05 -18.34 7.45
CA VAL A 341 -15.21 -19.52 7.77
C VAL A 341 -16.07 -20.77 7.61
N PHE A 342 -15.53 -21.79 6.96
CA PHE A 342 -16.20 -23.05 6.66
C PHE A 342 -15.56 -24.22 7.42
N LEU A 343 -16.30 -25.31 7.59
CA LEU A 343 -15.83 -26.55 8.18
C LEU A 343 -15.62 -27.61 7.09
N ARG A 344 -14.51 -28.34 7.22
CA ARG A 344 -14.11 -29.44 6.33
C ARG A 344 -13.56 -30.61 7.15
N ALA A 345 -13.76 -31.85 6.71
CA ALA A 345 -13.09 -33.00 7.31
C ALA A 345 -11.57 -32.97 7.02
N ALA A 346 -10.73 -33.25 8.01
CA ALA A 346 -9.28 -33.34 7.83
C ALA A 346 -8.92 -34.42 6.78
N ASN A 347 -7.89 -34.16 5.96
CA ASN A 347 -7.36 -35.16 5.02
C ASN A 347 -6.52 -36.20 5.79
N GLU A 348 -6.54 -37.45 5.35
CA GLU A 348 -5.84 -38.59 5.99
C GLU A 348 -4.30 -38.60 5.73
N ASP A 349 -3.72 -37.54 5.15
CA ASP A 349 -2.31 -37.52 4.68
C ASP A 349 -1.25 -37.29 5.76
N GLY A 350 -1.62 -37.38 7.04
CA GLY A 350 -0.67 -37.47 8.14
C GLY A 350 -0.85 -38.83 8.82
N GLY A 351 0.17 -39.70 8.78
CA GLY A 351 0.15 -41.11 9.21
C GLY A 351 -0.20 -41.44 10.68
N SER A 352 -1.03 -40.64 11.33
CA SER A 352 -1.68 -40.93 12.60
C SER A 352 -3.10 -41.45 12.36
N THR A 353 -3.33 -42.73 12.65
CA THR A 353 -4.63 -43.42 12.65
C THR A 353 -5.64 -42.90 13.69
N GLU A 354 -5.39 -41.75 14.33
CA GLU A 354 -6.26 -41.15 15.36
C GLU A 354 -7.18 -40.02 14.83
N GLY A 355 -7.10 -39.65 13.55
CA GLY A 355 -7.79 -38.48 12.98
C GLY A 355 -9.17 -38.73 12.34
N ARG A 356 -9.85 -39.86 12.60
CA ARG A 356 -11.12 -40.19 11.95
C ARG A 356 -12.26 -39.30 12.48
N GLY A 357 -12.58 -38.23 11.75
CA GLY A 357 -13.71 -37.34 12.06
C GLY A 357 -13.36 -35.94 12.58
N THR A 358 -12.09 -35.54 12.55
CA THR A 358 -11.69 -34.18 12.95
C THR A 358 -12.13 -33.17 11.89
N MET A 359 -12.95 -32.20 12.29
CA MET A 359 -13.32 -31.06 11.46
C MET A 359 -12.30 -29.93 11.62
N VAL A 360 -11.83 -29.39 10.50
CA VAL A 360 -10.89 -28.28 10.41
C VAL A 360 -11.60 -27.06 9.84
N MET A 361 -11.30 -25.89 10.40
CA MET A 361 -11.77 -24.61 9.85
C MET A 361 -10.96 -24.24 8.61
N CYS A 362 -11.64 -23.74 7.58
CA CYS A 362 -11.02 -23.32 6.33
C CYS A 362 -11.71 -22.07 5.76
N SER A 363 -10.98 -21.38 4.90
CA SER A 363 -11.45 -20.29 4.06
C SER A 363 -12.38 -20.79 2.94
N VAL A 364 -13.03 -19.86 2.24
CA VAL A 364 -13.92 -20.21 1.12
C VAL A 364 -13.11 -20.74 -0.07
N GLU A 365 -11.90 -20.24 -0.25
CA GLU A 365 -10.97 -20.60 -1.32
C GLU A 365 -10.38 -22.00 -1.09
N GLU A 366 -10.04 -22.35 0.16
CA GLU A 366 -9.60 -23.71 0.52
C GLU A 366 -10.71 -24.76 0.32
N LEU A 367 -11.96 -24.40 0.61
CA LEU A 367 -13.10 -25.27 0.33
C LEU A 367 -13.27 -25.51 -1.18
N ALA A 368 -13.12 -24.46 -1.99
CA ALA A 368 -13.17 -24.56 -3.45
C ALA A 368 -12.00 -25.41 -3.99
N LEU A 369 -10.77 -25.22 -3.49
CA LEU A 369 -9.61 -26.05 -3.86
C LEU A 369 -9.89 -27.54 -3.62
N GLU A 370 -10.48 -27.90 -2.48
CA GLU A 370 -10.82 -29.30 -2.20
C GLU A 370 -11.86 -29.84 -3.18
N HIS A 371 -12.88 -29.05 -3.52
CA HIS A 371 -13.84 -29.43 -4.55
C HIS A 371 -13.15 -29.74 -5.89
N TYR A 372 -12.25 -28.89 -6.36
CA TYR A 372 -11.53 -29.13 -7.62
C TYR A 372 -10.59 -30.34 -7.55
N ARG A 373 -10.00 -30.64 -6.38
CA ARG A 373 -9.27 -31.91 -6.19
C ARG A 373 -10.16 -33.12 -6.47
N THR A 374 -11.41 -33.13 -5.98
CA THR A 374 -12.36 -34.23 -6.26
C THR A 374 -12.75 -34.34 -7.73
N LEU A 375 -12.58 -33.27 -8.52
CA LEU A 375 -12.80 -33.25 -9.97
C LEU A 375 -11.55 -33.68 -10.77
N GLY A 376 -10.47 -34.09 -10.10
CA GLY A 376 -9.25 -34.58 -10.72
C GLY A 376 -8.19 -33.50 -10.97
N PHE A 377 -8.32 -32.30 -10.42
CA PHE A 377 -7.25 -31.30 -10.40
C PHE A 377 -6.33 -31.56 -9.20
N ASP A 378 -5.29 -32.36 -9.40
CA ASP A 378 -4.36 -32.79 -8.35
C ASP A 378 -3.47 -31.66 -7.79
N GLN A 379 -3.41 -30.52 -8.46
CA GLN A 379 -2.69 -29.33 -8.01
C GLN A 379 -3.59 -28.08 -7.99
N GLY A 380 -3.27 -27.14 -7.09
CA GLY A 380 -3.96 -25.85 -7.04
C GLY A 380 -3.29 -24.83 -6.12
N ILE A 381 -3.37 -23.56 -6.51
CA ILE A 381 -2.82 -22.42 -5.76
C ILE A 381 -3.93 -21.39 -5.55
N HIS A 382 -4.12 -20.99 -4.29
CA HIS A 382 -4.80 -19.74 -3.96
C HIS A 382 -3.75 -18.63 -3.89
N GLY A 383 -3.71 -17.79 -4.93
CA GLY A 383 -2.66 -16.77 -5.05
C GLY A 383 -3.09 -15.49 -5.73
N GLU A 384 -4.35 -15.39 -6.16
CA GLU A 384 -4.90 -14.20 -6.82
C GLU A 384 -3.95 -13.71 -7.94
N GLY A 385 -3.74 -12.40 -8.06
CA GLY A 385 -2.81 -11.81 -9.01
C GLY A 385 -1.33 -12.17 -8.76
N SER A 386 -0.94 -12.57 -7.55
CA SER A 386 0.46 -12.85 -7.21
C SER A 386 1.03 -14.06 -7.97
N THR A 387 0.20 -15.06 -8.28
CA THR A 387 0.61 -16.21 -9.11
C THR A 387 1.08 -15.73 -10.49
N PHE A 388 0.27 -14.93 -11.18
CA PHE A 388 0.60 -14.43 -12.52
C PHE A 388 1.68 -13.36 -12.51
N SER A 389 1.71 -12.48 -11.49
CA SER A 389 2.82 -11.53 -11.33
C SER A 389 4.16 -12.25 -11.16
N THR A 390 4.18 -13.35 -10.41
CA THR A 390 5.39 -14.16 -10.20
C THR A 390 5.83 -14.81 -11.51
N LEU A 391 4.91 -15.43 -12.25
CA LEU A 391 5.21 -15.99 -13.56
C LEU A 391 5.69 -14.92 -14.56
N PHE A 392 5.06 -13.73 -14.56
CA PHE A 392 5.50 -12.60 -15.38
C PHE A 392 6.92 -12.16 -15.01
N GLY A 393 7.22 -12.03 -13.72
CA GLY A 393 8.56 -11.69 -13.24
C GLY A 393 9.62 -12.71 -13.65
N LEU A 394 9.31 -14.01 -13.54
CA LEU A 394 10.21 -15.09 -13.95
C LEU A 394 10.43 -15.12 -15.47
N LEU A 395 9.35 -15.02 -16.26
CA LEU A 395 9.41 -15.09 -17.73
C LEU A 395 10.00 -13.85 -18.40
N MET A 396 10.08 -12.72 -17.67
CA MET A 396 10.52 -11.42 -18.21
C MET A 396 11.72 -10.84 -17.47
N TRP A 397 12.38 -11.60 -16.58
CA TRP A 397 13.38 -11.07 -15.64
C TRP A 397 14.47 -10.23 -16.32
N ASP A 398 15.08 -10.77 -17.37
CA ASP A 398 16.13 -10.12 -18.15
C ASP A 398 15.65 -8.85 -18.88
N ILE A 399 14.36 -8.79 -19.25
CA ILE A 399 13.76 -7.61 -19.90
C ILE A 399 13.37 -6.55 -18.87
N ILE A 400 12.89 -6.97 -17.69
CA ILE A 400 12.55 -6.07 -16.58
C ILE A 400 13.80 -5.32 -16.12
N PHE A 401 14.91 -6.04 -15.98
CA PHE A 401 16.21 -5.50 -15.52
C PHE A 401 17.17 -5.19 -16.66
N ILE A 402 16.68 -5.04 -17.90
CA ILE A 402 17.50 -4.73 -19.06
C ILE A 402 18.20 -3.37 -18.91
N ASP A 403 19.45 -3.31 -19.37
CA ASP A 403 20.20 -2.07 -19.48
C ASP A 403 19.69 -1.21 -20.66
N GLY A 404 20.16 0.04 -20.72
CA GLY A 404 19.92 0.94 -21.85
C GLY A 404 18.66 1.81 -21.75
N VAL A 405 17.79 1.57 -20.77
CA VAL A 405 16.67 2.49 -20.47
C VAL A 405 17.13 3.53 -19.43
N PRO A 406 17.19 4.83 -19.78
CA PRO A 406 17.66 5.84 -18.85
C PRO A 406 16.67 6.08 -17.71
N ASP A 407 17.20 6.46 -16.55
CA ASP A 407 16.48 6.93 -15.36
C ASP A 407 15.58 5.93 -14.64
N VAL A 408 15.37 4.72 -15.16
CA VAL A 408 14.50 3.70 -14.53
C VAL A 408 15.17 2.99 -13.35
N PHE A 409 16.51 2.92 -13.34
CA PHE A 409 17.31 2.48 -12.21
C PHE A 409 18.25 3.61 -11.78
N ARG A 410 17.97 4.17 -10.61
CA ARG A 410 18.67 5.32 -10.02
C ARG A 410 19.50 4.93 -8.81
N ASN A 411 19.27 3.83 -8.11
CA ASN A 411 20.14 3.37 -7.03
C ASN A 411 20.20 1.83 -7.02
N PRO A 412 21.15 1.21 -6.29
CA PRO A 412 21.30 -0.26 -6.25
C PRO A 412 20.24 -1.02 -5.41
N TYR A 413 19.20 -0.35 -4.91
CA TYR A 413 18.23 -0.89 -3.94
C TYR A 413 16.78 -0.85 -4.46
N GLN A 414 16.60 -0.89 -5.78
CA GLN A 414 15.29 -1.01 -6.41
C GLN A 414 14.88 -2.45 -6.61
N THR A 415 13.59 -2.72 -6.35
CA THR A 415 12.94 -4.01 -6.56
C THR A 415 12.32 -4.13 -7.97
N CYS A 416 12.28 -3.03 -8.73
CA CYS A 416 11.77 -2.93 -10.08
C CYS A 416 12.26 -1.65 -10.77
N PRO A 417 12.17 -1.55 -12.12
CA PRO A 417 12.39 -0.28 -12.80
C PRO A 417 11.26 0.70 -12.50
N LEU A 418 11.59 1.99 -12.33
CA LEU A 418 10.64 3.04 -11.96
C LEU A 418 9.44 3.17 -12.92
N ASP A 419 9.62 2.78 -14.19
CA ASP A 419 8.59 2.87 -15.22
C ASP A 419 7.60 1.70 -15.23
N LEU A 420 7.80 0.63 -14.45
CA LEU A 420 6.99 -0.60 -14.45
C LEU A 420 5.47 -0.35 -14.35
N HIS A 421 5.08 0.64 -13.54
CA HIS A 421 3.67 0.98 -13.31
C HIS A 421 3.13 2.07 -14.23
N THR A 422 3.79 2.31 -15.36
CA THR A 422 3.43 3.35 -16.33
C THR A 422 3.42 2.80 -17.75
N ASP A 423 2.71 3.48 -18.64
CA ASP A 423 2.67 3.15 -20.07
C ASP A 423 4.08 3.21 -20.73
N CYS A 424 5.06 3.85 -20.07
CA CYS A 424 6.44 3.93 -20.55
C CYS A 424 7.16 2.59 -20.50
N PHE A 425 6.83 1.66 -19.57
CA PHE A 425 7.54 0.38 -19.45
C PHE A 425 7.53 -0.41 -20.76
N TYR A 426 6.33 -0.60 -21.33
CA TYR A 426 6.17 -1.26 -22.61
C TYR A 426 6.75 -0.40 -23.74
N GLY A 427 6.51 0.91 -23.75
CA GLY A 427 7.01 1.80 -24.80
C GLY A 427 8.54 1.76 -24.95
N ASN A 428 9.26 1.81 -23.81
CA ASN A 428 10.72 1.82 -23.75
C ASN A 428 11.36 0.47 -24.14
N ARG A 429 10.60 -0.63 -24.06
CA ARG A 429 11.08 -2.01 -24.27
C ARG A 429 10.27 -2.75 -25.33
N ARG A 430 9.58 -2.02 -26.20
CA ARG A 430 8.54 -2.57 -27.08
C ARG A 430 9.04 -3.73 -27.94
N GLU A 431 10.14 -3.54 -28.64
CA GLU A 431 10.71 -4.54 -29.54
C GLU A 431 11.09 -5.82 -28.80
N THR A 432 11.78 -5.70 -27.66
CA THR A 432 12.20 -6.83 -26.83
C THR A 432 11.01 -7.56 -26.21
N ILE A 433 10.01 -6.83 -25.73
CA ILE A 433 8.79 -7.42 -25.16
C ILE A 433 8.00 -8.19 -26.23
N GLU A 434 7.81 -7.60 -27.41
CA GLU A 434 7.08 -8.25 -28.50
C GLU A 434 7.83 -9.49 -29.00
N ALA A 435 9.17 -9.42 -29.11
CA ALA A 435 9.99 -10.59 -29.47
C ALA A 435 9.90 -11.71 -28.42
N ARG A 436 9.90 -11.38 -27.12
CA ARG A 436 9.71 -12.36 -26.05
C ARG A 436 8.30 -12.96 -26.08
N ALA A 437 7.28 -12.15 -26.30
CA ALA A 437 5.91 -12.66 -26.42
C ALA A 437 5.76 -13.61 -27.60
N GLU A 438 6.35 -13.28 -28.76
CA GLU A 438 6.38 -14.16 -29.93
C GLU A 438 7.08 -15.49 -29.63
N MET A 439 8.27 -15.45 -29.03
CA MET A 439 8.98 -16.66 -28.63
C MET A 439 8.15 -17.51 -27.66
N LEU A 440 7.54 -16.90 -26.64
CA LEU A 440 6.69 -17.60 -25.68
C LEU A 440 5.47 -18.23 -26.36
N ARG A 441 4.89 -17.58 -27.37
CA ARG A 441 3.72 -18.10 -28.09
C ARG A 441 4.03 -19.41 -28.80
N GLU A 442 5.24 -19.56 -29.32
CA GLU A 442 5.71 -20.75 -30.04
C GLU A 442 6.45 -21.76 -29.14
N ALA A 443 6.73 -21.39 -27.89
CA ALA A 443 7.53 -22.21 -26.96
C ALA A 443 6.86 -23.54 -26.61
N SER A 444 7.66 -24.60 -26.58
CA SER A 444 7.25 -25.90 -26.03
C SER A 444 7.16 -25.86 -24.50
N ALA A 445 6.53 -26.88 -23.91
CA ALA A 445 6.48 -26.99 -22.45
C ALA A 445 7.88 -27.06 -21.83
N GLU A 446 8.81 -27.78 -22.46
CA GLU A 446 10.20 -27.92 -22.01
C GLU A 446 10.92 -26.57 -22.05
N THR A 447 10.74 -25.80 -23.12
CA THR A 447 11.34 -24.46 -23.26
C THR A 447 10.85 -23.53 -22.14
N LEU A 448 9.55 -23.54 -21.83
CA LEU A 448 8.98 -22.74 -20.75
C LEU A 448 9.53 -23.15 -19.38
N GLN A 449 9.69 -24.45 -19.16
CA GLN A 449 10.22 -24.99 -17.91
C GLN A 449 11.70 -24.65 -17.71
N GLU A 450 12.50 -24.68 -18.78
CA GLU A 450 13.91 -24.29 -18.79
C GLU A 450 14.06 -22.79 -18.50
N LEU A 451 13.28 -21.92 -19.16
CA LEU A 451 13.28 -20.48 -18.90
C LEU A 451 13.00 -20.16 -17.42
N LEU A 452 12.02 -20.85 -16.82
CA LEU A 452 11.74 -20.71 -15.39
C LEU A 452 12.89 -21.20 -14.52
N ALA A 453 13.48 -22.35 -14.85
CA ALA A 453 14.57 -22.93 -14.08
C ALA A 453 15.82 -22.04 -14.09
N ASP A 454 16.17 -21.47 -15.24
CA ASP A 454 17.34 -20.59 -15.37
C ASP A 454 17.22 -19.37 -14.47
N VAL A 455 16.07 -18.70 -14.50
CA VAL A 455 15.82 -17.52 -13.65
C VAL A 455 15.70 -17.92 -12.19
N TRP A 456 14.99 -19.01 -11.87
CA TRP A 456 14.83 -19.48 -10.50
C TRP A 456 16.20 -19.77 -9.87
N ASN A 457 17.01 -20.61 -10.51
CA ASN A 457 18.30 -21.03 -9.98
C ASN A 457 19.30 -19.86 -9.84
N ALA A 458 19.23 -18.86 -10.72
CA ALA A 458 20.14 -17.73 -10.70
C ALA A 458 19.70 -16.59 -9.75
N GLN A 459 18.39 -16.46 -9.49
CA GLN A 459 17.82 -15.24 -8.89
C GLN A 459 17.01 -15.50 -7.62
N GLU A 460 16.79 -16.74 -7.22
CA GLU A 460 16.02 -17.10 -6.01
C GLU A 460 16.47 -16.30 -4.78
N GLY A 461 15.50 -15.76 -4.05
CA GLY A 461 15.73 -14.94 -2.86
C GLY A 461 16.00 -13.46 -3.13
N ARG A 462 16.22 -13.03 -4.39
CA ARG A 462 16.35 -11.60 -4.71
C ARG A 462 15.01 -10.87 -4.64
N VAL A 463 15.00 -9.66 -4.08
CA VAL A 463 13.78 -8.88 -3.88
C VAL A 463 13.29 -8.26 -5.17
N CYS A 464 12.17 -8.76 -5.68
CA CYS A 464 11.50 -8.21 -6.86
C CYS A 464 10.01 -8.01 -6.57
N VAL A 465 9.46 -6.83 -6.87
CA VAL A 465 8.04 -6.51 -6.58
C VAL A 465 7.05 -7.44 -7.30
N LEU A 466 7.51 -8.11 -8.35
CA LEU A 466 6.72 -9.02 -9.17
C LEU A 466 6.73 -10.46 -8.63
N ILE A 467 7.79 -10.85 -7.91
CA ILE A 467 8.05 -12.25 -7.55
C ILE A 467 7.88 -12.45 -6.06
N ASN A 468 6.96 -13.35 -5.70
CA ASN A 468 6.95 -13.96 -4.39
C ASN A 468 7.56 -15.37 -4.51
N TRP A 469 8.79 -15.55 -4.01
CA TRP A 469 9.51 -16.83 -4.07
C TRP A 469 8.81 -17.96 -3.29
N GLU A 470 7.96 -17.61 -2.33
CA GLU A 470 7.16 -18.58 -1.56
C GLU A 470 5.81 -18.91 -2.21
N ARG A 471 5.48 -18.27 -3.35
CA ARG A 471 4.20 -18.49 -4.04
C ARG A 471 4.06 -19.92 -4.55
N PHE A 472 5.16 -20.52 -4.98
CA PHE A 472 5.23 -21.91 -5.38
C PHE A 472 5.99 -22.68 -4.31
N SER A 473 5.52 -23.90 -4.01
CA SER A 473 6.20 -24.77 -3.05
C SER A 473 7.56 -25.27 -3.53
N SER A 474 7.78 -25.25 -4.85
CA SER A 474 9.02 -25.67 -5.51
C SER A 474 9.07 -25.16 -6.96
N LEU A 475 10.28 -25.12 -7.53
CA LEU A 475 10.46 -24.92 -8.97
C LEU A 475 9.66 -25.94 -9.79
N GLN A 476 9.60 -27.20 -9.37
CA GLN A 476 8.86 -28.25 -10.08
C GLN A 476 7.36 -27.95 -10.14
N GLN A 477 6.80 -27.36 -9.08
CA GLN A 477 5.40 -26.94 -9.09
C GLN A 477 5.19 -25.82 -10.13
N ALA A 478 6.03 -24.79 -10.14
CA ALA A 478 5.97 -23.71 -11.11
C ALA A 478 6.11 -24.23 -12.56
N GLN A 479 7.07 -25.12 -12.80
CA GLN A 479 7.30 -25.81 -14.08
C GLN A 479 6.09 -26.64 -14.52
N SER A 480 5.42 -27.33 -13.59
CA SER A 480 4.23 -28.11 -13.90
C SER A 480 3.06 -27.21 -14.33
N LEU A 481 2.93 -26.03 -13.70
CA LEU A 481 1.88 -25.08 -14.03
C LEU A 481 2.10 -24.46 -15.42
N VAL A 482 3.30 -23.95 -15.72
CA VAL A 482 3.56 -23.33 -17.04
C VAL A 482 3.41 -24.33 -18.19
N ALA A 483 3.73 -25.60 -17.95
CA ALA A 483 3.50 -26.67 -18.93
C ALA A 483 2.00 -26.92 -19.21
N CYS A 484 1.12 -26.69 -18.23
CA CYS A 484 -0.33 -26.80 -18.42
C CYS A 484 -0.92 -25.52 -19.03
N LEU A 485 -0.43 -24.35 -18.63
CA LEU A 485 -0.89 -23.06 -19.17
C LEU A 485 -0.54 -22.92 -20.66
N GLY A 486 0.66 -23.37 -21.06
CA GLY A 486 1.12 -23.34 -22.43
C GLY A 486 1.56 -21.95 -22.92
N GLY A 487 2.36 -21.97 -23.99
CA GLY A 487 3.04 -20.78 -24.51
C GLY A 487 2.09 -19.69 -25.02
N HIS A 488 1.05 -20.07 -25.77
CA HIS A 488 0.08 -19.12 -26.33
C HIS A 488 -0.61 -18.26 -25.26
N PHE A 489 -1.13 -18.91 -24.20
CA PHE A 489 -1.79 -18.23 -23.11
C PHE A 489 -0.82 -17.35 -22.32
N LEU A 490 0.37 -17.88 -21.98
CA LEU A 490 1.40 -17.14 -21.25
C LEU A 490 1.88 -15.90 -22.01
N SER A 491 2.08 -16.00 -23.33
CA SER A 491 2.39 -14.86 -24.20
C SER A 491 1.33 -13.75 -24.07
N GLY A 492 0.05 -14.11 -24.13
CA GLY A 492 -1.06 -13.17 -23.99
C GLY A 492 -1.08 -12.45 -22.64
N VAL A 493 -0.87 -13.20 -21.55
CA VAL A 493 -0.80 -12.64 -20.18
C VAL A 493 0.41 -11.72 -20.04
N VAL A 494 1.59 -12.15 -20.48
CA VAL A 494 2.83 -11.37 -20.43
C VAL A 494 2.68 -10.05 -21.18
N LEU A 495 2.15 -10.09 -22.41
CA LEU A 495 1.97 -8.89 -23.22
C LEU A 495 0.98 -7.92 -22.58
N ARG A 496 -0.10 -8.43 -21.99
CA ARG A 496 -1.10 -7.60 -21.29
C ARG A 496 -0.53 -6.96 -20.03
N MET A 497 0.18 -7.74 -19.21
CA MET A 497 0.84 -7.23 -18.01
C MET A 497 1.93 -6.22 -18.33
N ALA A 498 2.74 -6.44 -19.38
CA ALA A 498 3.75 -5.48 -19.80
C ALA A 498 3.14 -4.14 -20.27
N LYS A 499 2.01 -4.17 -20.99
CA LYS A 499 1.35 -2.96 -21.49
C LYS A 499 0.73 -2.10 -20.41
N ASP A 500 0.20 -2.70 -19.35
CA ASP A 500 -0.49 -1.96 -18.28
C ASP A 500 -0.46 -2.70 -16.93
N TYR A 501 0.73 -2.93 -16.37
CA TYR A 501 0.87 -3.70 -15.12
C TYR A 501 0.08 -3.08 -13.95
N ARG A 502 0.05 -1.75 -13.87
CA ARG A 502 -0.65 -1.01 -12.80
C ARG A 502 -2.12 -1.38 -12.70
N HIS A 503 -2.82 -1.48 -13.83
CA HIS A 503 -4.24 -1.82 -13.84
C HIS A 503 -4.48 -3.33 -13.96
N CYS A 504 -3.51 -4.08 -14.49
CA CYS A 504 -3.58 -5.53 -14.65
C CYS A 504 -3.35 -6.30 -13.34
N ARG A 505 -2.52 -5.80 -12.40
CA ARG A 505 -2.15 -6.56 -11.19
C ARG A 505 -3.30 -6.94 -10.25
N GLY A 506 -4.48 -6.33 -10.40
CA GLY A 506 -5.64 -6.59 -9.54
C GLY A 506 -6.87 -7.08 -10.32
N GLY A 507 -7.59 -8.04 -9.74
CA GLY A 507 -8.80 -8.63 -10.32
C GLY A 507 -8.58 -9.92 -11.11
N LEU A 508 -7.37 -10.48 -11.09
CA LEU A 508 -7.12 -11.85 -11.55
C LEU A 508 -7.83 -12.86 -10.62
N PRO A 509 -8.21 -14.04 -11.15
CA PRO A 509 -8.95 -15.05 -10.38
C PRO A 509 -8.20 -15.53 -9.12
N ASP A 510 -8.93 -15.85 -8.07
CA ASP A 510 -8.38 -16.29 -6.78
C ASP A 510 -7.51 -17.55 -6.92
N LEU A 511 -8.00 -18.53 -7.70
CA LEU A 511 -7.41 -19.85 -7.83
C LEU A 511 -6.89 -20.14 -9.24
N VAL A 512 -5.80 -20.89 -9.28
CA VAL A 512 -5.38 -21.67 -10.45
C VAL A 512 -5.32 -23.13 -10.03
N VAL A 513 -6.10 -23.98 -10.70
CA VAL A 513 -6.10 -25.44 -10.47
C VAL A 513 -5.71 -26.17 -11.74
N TRP A 514 -4.91 -27.22 -11.64
CA TRP A 514 -4.45 -27.97 -12.81
C TRP A 514 -4.26 -29.45 -12.48
N SER A 515 -4.27 -30.28 -13.51
CA SER A 515 -3.89 -31.68 -13.39
C SER A 515 -2.58 -31.96 -14.09
N THR A 516 -1.65 -32.54 -13.35
CA THR A 516 -0.32 -32.90 -13.87
C THR A 516 -0.37 -34.03 -14.89
N SER A 517 -1.39 -34.89 -14.80
CA SER A 517 -1.57 -36.09 -15.64
C SER A 517 -2.16 -35.79 -17.02
N ASN A 518 -3.18 -34.94 -17.10
CA ASN A 518 -3.92 -34.67 -18.35
C ASN A 518 -3.68 -33.27 -18.93
N LYS A 519 -2.80 -32.47 -18.29
CA LYS A 519 -2.40 -31.12 -18.71
C LYS A 519 -3.56 -30.12 -18.83
N LYS A 520 -4.68 -30.37 -18.18
CA LYS A 520 -5.79 -29.40 -18.08
C LYS A 520 -5.57 -28.46 -16.91
N TYR A 521 -6.01 -27.22 -17.08
CA TYR A 521 -6.06 -26.23 -16.01
C TYR A 521 -7.37 -25.47 -16.05
N LYS A 522 -7.70 -24.81 -14.94
CA LYS A 522 -8.85 -23.90 -14.82
C LYS A 522 -8.45 -22.72 -13.94
N LEU A 523 -8.93 -21.53 -14.30
CA LEU A 523 -8.79 -20.30 -13.54
C LEU A 523 -10.12 -19.98 -12.88
N VAL A 524 -10.13 -19.94 -11.55
CA VAL A 524 -11.39 -19.91 -10.79
C VAL A 524 -11.43 -18.69 -9.87
N GLU A 525 -12.48 -17.91 -10.02
CA GLU A 525 -12.84 -16.83 -9.10
C GLU A 525 -13.86 -17.36 -8.10
N VAL A 526 -13.56 -17.29 -6.81
CA VAL A 526 -14.38 -17.85 -5.73
C VAL A 526 -15.23 -16.76 -5.10
N LYS A 527 -16.54 -17.00 -5.01
CA LYS A 527 -17.47 -16.06 -4.39
C LYS A 527 -18.15 -16.68 -3.19
N GLY A 528 -17.81 -16.15 -2.02
CA GLY A 528 -18.47 -16.48 -0.77
C GLY A 528 -19.91 -15.94 -0.71
N PRO A 529 -20.64 -16.27 0.37
CA PRO A 529 -22.03 -15.83 0.53
C PRO A 529 -22.14 -14.30 0.48
N ASN A 530 -23.02 -13.80 -0.39
CA ASN A 530 -23.27 -12.37 -0.63
C ASN A 530 -22.17 -11.60 -1.37
N ASP A 531 -21.07 -12.25 -1.76
CA ASP A 531 -20.04 -11.59 -2.58
C ASP A 531 -20.45 -11.52 -4.06
N ARG A 532 -19.92 -10.53 -4.78
CA ARG A 532 -20.20 -10.31 -6.21
C ARG A 532 -18.92 -9.97 -6.95
N LEU A 533 -18.88 -10.32 -8.24
CA LEU A 533 -17.77 -9.95 -9.11
C LEU A 533 -17.63 -8.43 -9.20
N SER A 534 -16.42 -7.94 -8.91
CA SER A 534 -16.04 -6.57 -9.21
C SER A 534 -15.94 -6.35 -10.73
N GLN A 535 -15.98 -5.09 -11.19
CA GLN A 535 -15.78 -4.78 -12.61
C GLN A 535 -14.41 -5.21 -13.11
N LYS A 536 -13.37 -5.18 -12.27
CA LYS A 536 -12.03 -5.65 -12.63
C LYS A 536 -12.01 -7.15 -12.90
N GLN A 537 -12.66 -7.93 -12.04
CA GLN A 537 -12.77 -9.38 -12.18
C GLN A 537 -13.56 -9.77 -13.43
N GLN A 538 -14.67 -9.10 -13.70
CA GLN A 538 -15.45 -9.34 -14.93
C GLN A 538 -14.60 -9.15 -16.19
N ILE A 539 -13.81 -8.07 -16.25
CA ILE A 539 -12.91 -7.82 -17.39
C ILE A 539 -11.82 -8.89 -17.47
N TRP A 540 -11.22 -9.26 -16.34
CA TRP A 540 -10.17 -10.28 -16.35
C TRP A 540 -10.68 -11.64 -16.80
N LEU A 541 -11.84 -12.07 -16.32
CA LEU A 541 -12.45 -13.35 -16.72
C LEU A 541 -12.72 -13.39 -18.24
N ASP A 542 -13.30 -12.33 -18.79
CA ASP A 542 -13.54 -12.18 -20.23
C ASP A 542 -12.23 -12.20 -21.05
N GLU A 543 -11.17 -11.55 -20.55
CA GLU A 543 -9.89 -11.49 -21.24
C GLU A 543 -9.12 -12.80 -21.18
N LEU A 544 -9.16 -13.49 -20.05
CA LEU A 544 -8.59 -14.83 -19.89
C LEU A 544 -9.34 -15.84 -20.77
N HIS A 545 -10.67 -15.72 -20.87
CA HIS A 545 -11.47 -16.52 -21.79
C HIS A 545 -11.08 -16.29 -23.26
N LYS A 546 -10.87 -15.03 -23.66
CA LYS A 546 -10.40 -14.67 -25.02
C LYS A 546 -9.01 -15.22 -25.35
N LEU A 547 -8.17 -15.43 -24.33
CA LEU A 547 -6.88 -16.11 -24.47
C LEU A 547 -6.98 -17.65 -24.49
N GLY A 548 -8.20 -18.19 -24.45
CA GLY A 548 -8.47 -19.63 -24.54
C GLY A 548 -8.42 -20.38 -23.21
N ALA A 549 -8.34 -19.69 -22.07
CA ALA A 549 -8.37 -20.35 -20.76
C ALA A 549 -9.77 -20.85 -20.40
N ASP A 550 -9.83 -22.01 -19.72
CA ASP A 550 -11.02 -22.46 -18.99
C ASP A 550 -11.16 -21.60 -17.72
N VAL A 551 -12.15 -20.71 -17.73
CA VAL A 551 -12.43 -19.76 -16.66
C VAL A 551 -13.79 -20.04 -16.04
N GLU A 552 -13.88 -19.92 -14.72
CA GLU A 552 -15.10 -20.24 -13.99
C GLU A 552 -15.28 -19.36 -12.74
N VAL A 553 -16.53 -19.11 -12.36
CA VAL A 553 -16.88 -18.48 -11.09
C VAL A 553 -17.51 -19.54 -10.18
N CYS A 554 -16.85 -19.83 -9.06
CA CYS A 554 -17.30 -20.81 -8.08
C CYS A 554 -18.03 -20.12 -6.92
N HIS A 555 -19.35 -20.25 -6.88
CA HIS A 555 -20.18 -19.71 -5.80
C HIS A 555 -20.25 -20.70 -4.65
N VAL A 556 -19.94 -20.24 -3.43
CA VAL A 556 -20.06 -21.05 -2.22
C VAL A 556 -21.33 -20.66 -1.48
N THR A 557 -22.22 -21.63 -1.37
CA THR A 557 -23.45 -21.50 -0.58
C THR A 557 -23.29 -22.15 0.79
N ALA A 558 -23.71 -21.43 1.84
CA ALA A 558 -23.64 -21.91 3.20
C ALA A 558 -24.77 -22.90 3.50
N ILE A 559 -24.41 -24.07 4.03
CA ILE A 559 -25.36 -24.97 4.69
C ILE A 559 -25.28 -24.69 6.21
N GLY A 560 -26.44 -24.44 6.83
CA GLY A 560 -26.52 -24.32 8.29
C GLY A 560 -26.27 -25.67 8.97
N GLY A 561 -25.52 -25.68 10.07
CA GLY A 561 -25.18 -26.90 10.84
C GLY A 561 -26.34 -27.70 11.45
N ARG A 562 -27.61 -27.37 11.14
CA ARG A 562 -28.80 -28.12 11.57
C ARG A 562 -29.25 -29.20 10.58
N GLY A 563 -28.59 -29.36 9.43
CA GLY A 563 -28.95 -30.34 8.40
C GLY A 563 -28.45 -31.77 8.64
N ALA A 564 -27.54 -32.01 9.59
CA ALA A 564 -27.01 -33.34 9.90
C ALA A 564 -27.76 -34.04 11.05
N ARG A 565 -29.10 -33.97 11.06
CA ARG A 565 -29.95 -34.75 11.98
C ARG A 565 -30.80 -35.72 11.16
N ARG A 566 -30.29 -36.96 11.09
CA ARG A 566 -30.97 -38.23 10.77
C ARG A 566 -31.62 -38.33 9.38
N GLU A 567 -30.98 -39.15 8.52
CA GLU A 567 -31.70 -40.24 7.85
C GLU A 567 -31.18 -41.57 8.41
#